data_AF-A0A833RWJ8-F1
#
_entry.id   AF-A0A833RWJ8-F1
#
_cell.length_a   1.000
_cell.length_b   1.000
_cell.length_c   1.000
_cell.angle_alpha   90.00
_cell.angle_beta   90.00
_cell.angle_gamma   90.00
#
_symmetry.space_group_name_H-M   'P 1'
#
loop_
_entity.id
_entity.type
_entity.pdbx_description
1 polymer ?
#
loop_
_entity_poly.entity_id
_entity_poly.type
_entity_poly.pdbx_seq_one_letter_code
_entity_poly.pdbx_strand_id
1 'polypeptide(L)'
;MREMIWDDELATMAQKWTNRCAEVHDDHRHIRRFPVGQNMARTWTRPAGSSDERPNWRQSIYSWFNEVQHYRAGYSETTGHYTQVDNPLSC
;
A
#
# COMPACT_ATOMS: atom_id res chain seq x y z
N MET A 1 -12.70 14.88 1.50
CA MET A 1 -12.12 13.59 1.92
C MET A 1 -13.18 12.79 2.66
N ARG A 2 -13.30 11.50 2.35
CA ARG A 2 -14.12 10.55 3.11
C ARG A 2 -13.19 9.77 4.04
N GLU A 3 -13.69 9.36 5.20
CA GLU A 3 -12.95 8.48 6.09
C GLU A 3 -12.91 7.06 5.50
N MET A 4 -11.73 6.44 5.49
CA MET A 4 -11.56 5.05 5.05
C MET A 4 -12.04 4.11 6.15
N ILE A 5 -12.83 3.11 5.76
CA ILE A 5 -13.21 1.99 6.64
C ILE A 5 -12.45 0.74 6.23
N TRP A 6 -12.22 -0.15 7.18
CA TRP A 6 -11.62 -1.46 6.91
C TRP A 6 -12.59 -2.33 6.09
N ASP A 7 -12.03 -3.13 5.20
CA ASP A 7 -12.77 -4.05 4.34
C ASP A 7 -12.12 -5.43 4.34
N ASP A 8 -12.83 -6.44 4.86
CA ASP A 8 -12.29 -7.79 5.03
C ASP A 8 -12.04 -8.53 3.70
N GLU A 9 -12.77 -8.20 2.63
CA GLU A 9 -12.54 -8.76 1.30
C GLU A 9 -11.21 -8.24 0.75
N LEU A 10 -10.97 -6.93 0.85
CA LEU A 10 -9.71 -6.31 0.44
C LEU A 10 -8.53 -6.83 1.26
N ALA A 11 -8.69 -6.97 2.58
CA ALA A 11 -7.67 -7.51 3.47
C ALA A 11 -7.31 -8.96 3.12
N THR A 12 -8.32 -9.80 2.87
CA THR A 12 -8.13 -11.20 2.48
C THR A 12 -7.40 -11.31 1.16
N MET A 13 -7.75 -10.48 0.18
CA MET A 13 -7.09 -10.44 -1.12
C MET A 13 -5.64 -9.97 -1.02
N ALA A 14 -5.38 -8.91 -0.25
CA ALA A 14 -4.03 -8.41 0.02
C ALA A 14 -3.15 -9.48 0.69
N GLN A 15 -3.67 -10.18 1.70
CA GLN A 15 -2.92 -11.25 2.37
C GLN A 15 -2.64 -12.44 1.44
N LYS A 16 -3.60 -12.83 0.60
CA LYS A 16 -3.38 -13.89 -0.41
C LYS A 16 -2.28 -13.51 -1.39
N TRP A 17 -2.21 -12.25 -1.81
CA TRP A 17 -1.16 -11.77 -2.69
C TRP A 17 0.22 -11.78 -2.01
N THR A 18 0.32 -11.23 -0.79
CA THR A 18 1.60 -11.16 -0.07
C THR A 18 2.15 -12.54 0.29
N ASN A 19 1.29 -13.54 0.50
CA ASN A 19 1.71 -14.94 0.70
C ASN A 19 2.51 -15.53 -0.49
N ARG A 20 2.42 -14.94 -1.68
CA ARG A 20 3.20 -15.36 -2.85
C ARG A 20 4.64 -14.82 -2.84
N CYS A 21 4.95 -13.90 -1.92
CA CYS A 21 6.22 -13.18 -1.86
C CYS A 21 6.58 -12.50 -3.19
N ALA A 22 5.58 -12.11 -3.99
CA ALA A 22 5.76 -11.44 -5.27
C ALA A 22 6.04 -9.95 -5.06
N GLU A 23 7.00 -9.40 -5.78
CA GLU A 23 7.39 -7.97 -5.73
C GLU A 23 6.78 -7.17 -6.89
N VAL A 24 5.65 -7.64 -7.39
CA VAL A 24 4.91 -7.01 -8.48
C VAL A 24 3.47 -6.78 -8.07
N HIS A 25 2.79 -5.84 -8.73
CA HIS A 25 1.38 -5.61 -8.49
C HIS A 25 0.52 -6.79 -8.97
N ASP A 26 -0.59 -7.01 -8.28
CA ASP A 26 -1.55 -8.05 -8.66
C ASP A 26 -2.48 -7.56 -9.78
N ASP A 27 -2.34 -8.11 -10.99
CA ASP A 27 -3.19 -7.79 -12.14
C ASP A 27 -4.66 -8.20 -11.93
N HIS A 28 -4.97 -9.08 -10.97
CA HIS A 28 -6.31 -9.62 -10.72
C HIS A 28 -6.90 -9.19 -9.36
N ARG A 29 -6.43 -8.05 -8.82
CA ARG A 29 -6.85 -7.50 -7.51
C ARG A 29 -8.27 -6.96 -7.44
N HIS A 30 -8.94 -6.80 -8.58
CA HIS A 30 -10.27 -6.18 -8.63
C HIS A 30 -11.32 -7.12 -8.04
N ILE A 31 -12.21 -6.56 -7.23
CA ILE A 31 -13.34 -7.28 -6.65
C ILE A 31 -14.62 -6.90 -7.38
N ARG A 32 -15.68 -7.70 -7.19
CA ARG A 32 -16.98 -7.47 -7.86
C ARG A 32 -17.54 -6.07 -7.60
N ARG A 33 -17.23 -5.47 -6.44
CA ARG A 33 -17.79 -4.19 -6.01
C ARG A 33 -17.15 -2.99 -6.73
N PHE A 34 -15.86 -3.03 -7.03
CA PHE A 34 -15.13 -1.91 -7.64
C PHE A 34 -13.71 -2.30 -8.07
N PRO A 35 -13.10 -1.53 -9.00
CA PRO A 35 -11.66 -1.55 -9.22
C PRO A 35 -10.89 -1.19 -7.94
N VAL A 36 -9.78 -1.90 -7.72
CA VAL A 36 -8.98 -1.85 -6.48
C VAL A 36 -7.59 -1.29 -6.78
N GLY A 37 -7.19 -0.27 -6.04
CA GLY A 37 -5.82 0.23 -5.97
C GLY A 37 -4.94 -0.68 -5.10
N GLN A 38 -3.62 -0.56 -5.22
CA GLN A 38 -2.69 -1.33 -4.40
C GLN A 38 -1.43 -0.53 -4.10
N ASN A 39 -1.11 -0.39 -2.81
CA ASN A 39 0.19 0.07 -2.34
C ASN A 39 0.98 -1.13 -1.82
N MET A 40 2.27 -1.21 -2.14
CA MET A 40 3.16 -2.27 -1.67
C MET A 40 4.34 -1.66 -0.91
N ALA A 41 4.81 -2.37 0.11
CA ALA A 41 5.99 -1.98 0.87
C ALA A 41 6.84 -3.21 1.14
N ARG A 42 8.15 -3.04 1.05
CA ARG A 42 9.13 -4.07 1.36
C ARG A 42 10.27 -3.45 2.16
N THR A 43 10.66 -4.11 3.22
CA THR A 43 11.84 -3.76 4.01
C THR A 43 12.77 -4.95 4.09
N TRP A 44 14.06 -4.67 4.13
CA TRP A 44 15.10 -5.66 4.35
C TRP A 44 15.76 -5.37 5.69
N THR A 45 15.83 -6.38 6.55
CA THR A 45 16.54 -6.28 7.82
C THR A 45 17.71 -7.26 7.81
N ARG A 46 18.79 -6.92 8.51
CA ARG A 46 19.81 -7.91 8.87
C ARG A 46 19.37 -8.56 10.18
N PRO A 47 19.57 -9.86 10.36
CA PRO A 47 19.27 -10.50 11.64
C PRO A 47 20.22 -9.93 12.70
N ALA A 48 19.74 -8.96 13.46
CA ALA A 48 20.31 -8.62 14.76
C ALA A 48 19.62 -9.57 15.77
N GLY A 49 20.39 -10.19 16.66
CA GLY A 49 19.87 -11.17 17.62
C GLY A 49 18.55 -10.73 18.26
N SER A 50 17.59 -11.65 18.28
CA SER A 50 16.18 -11.42 18.66
C SER A 50 15.54 -10.19 18.01
N SER A 51 15.48 -10.15 16.68
CA SER A 51 14.68 -9.15 15.97
C SER A 51 13.22 -9.58 15.98
N ASP A 52 12.34 -8.77 16.58
CA ASP A 52 10.90 -8.85 16.37
C ASP A 52 10.59 -8.95 14.87
N GLU A 53 10.08 -10.11 14.43
CA GLU A 53 9.78 -10.42 13.03
C GLU A 53 8.59 -9.62 12.47
N ARG A 54 8.04 -8.68 13.24
CA ARG A 54 6.83 -7.95 12.89
C ARG A 54 7.15 -6.77 11.97
N PRO A 55 6.44 -6.61 10.84
CA PRO A 55 6.59 -5.44 9.99
C PRO A 55 6.27 -4.15 10.75
N ASN A 56 7.07 -3.11 10.55
CA ASN A 56 6.76 -1.77 11.04
C ASN A 56 5.73 -1.10 10.10
N TRP A 57 4.45 -1.44 10.28
CA TRP A 57 3.35 -0.91 9.46
C TRP A 57 3.29 0.61 9.45
N ARG A 58 3.52 1.22 10.62
CA ARG A 58 3.51 2.68 10.75
C ARG A 58 4.55 3.29 9.82
N GLN A 59 5.79 2.82 9.85
CA GLN A 59 6.83 3.32 8.97
C GLN A 59 6.46 3.20 7.48
N SER A 60 5.92 2.06 7.04
CA SER A 60 5.50 1.88 5.64
C SER A 60 4.42 2.88 5.22
N ILE A 61 3.40 3.09 6.06
CA ILE A 61 2.32 4.05 5.79
C ILE A 61 2.86 5.49 5.73
N TYR A 62 3.75 5.86 6.66
CA TYR A 62 4.41 7.17 6.64
C TYR A 62 5.28 7.35 5.40
N SER A 63 5.98 6.32 4.95
CA SER A 63 6.77 6.37 3.71
C SER A 63 5.90 6.64 2.49
N TRP A 64 4.75 5.97 2.36
CA TRP A 64 3.80 6.25 1.28
C TRP A 64 3.28 7.68 1.33
N PHE A 65 2.90 8.18 2.50
CA PHE A 65 2.41 9.55 2.64
C PHE A 65 3.48 10.61 2.32
N ASN A 66 4.73 10.37 2.73
CA ASN A 66 5.82 11.33 2.56
C ASN A 66 6.21 11.59 1.10
N GLU A 67 5.74 10.78 0.14
CA GLU A 67 5.91 11.09 -1.28
C GLU A 67 5.24 12.42 -1.68
N VAL A 68 4.34 12.97 -0.86
CA VAL A 68 3.79 14.33 -0.99
C VAL A 68 4.87 15.40 -1.20
N GLN A 69 6.06 15.21 -0.63
CA GLN A 69 7.18 16.13 -0.79
C GLN A 69 7.66 16.24 -2.25
N HIS A 70 7.48 15.15 -3.01
CA HIS A 70 7.83 15.05 -4.43
C HIS A 70 6.64 15.29 -5.36
N TYR A 71 5.42 15.38 -4.82
CA TYR A 71 4.23 15.64 -5.61
C TYR A 71 4.24 17.06 -6.20
N ARG A 72 3.82 17.15 -7.47
CA ARG A 72 3.69 18.42 -8.20
C ARG A 72 2.31 18.49 -8.85
N ALA A 73 2.05 17.60 -9.81
CA ALA A 73 0.75 17.38 -10.43
C ALA A 73 0.81 16.12 -11.29
N GLY A 74 -0.34 15.49 -11.54
CA GLY A 74 -0.45 14.32 -12.41
C GLY A 74 0.14 13.05 -11.81
N TYR A 75 0.16 12.00 -12.63
CA TYR A 75 0.70 10.70 -12.24
C TYR A 75 2.23 10.70 -12.31
N SER A 76 2.85 10.12 -11.29
CA SER A 76 4.26 9.74 -11.27
C SER A 76 4.42 8.46 -10.48
N GLU A 77 5.32 7.57 -10.91
CA GLU A 77 5.67 6.36 -10.16
C GLU A 77 6.22 6.71 -8.75
N THR A 78 6.90 7.86 -8.62
CA THR A 78 7.49 8.30 -7.34
C THR A 78 6.49 8.86 -6.33
N THR A 79 5.25 9.11 -6.76
CA THR A 79 4.19 9.70 -5.90
C THR A 79 2.90 8.89 -5.96
N GLY A 80 2.95 7.69 -6.53
CA GLY A 80 1.80 6.81 -6.72
C GLY A 80 1.19 6.36 -5.40
N HIS A 81 2.00 6.09 -4.38
CA HIS A 81 1.48 5.66 -3.09
C HIS A 81 0.78 6.80 -2.37
N TYR A 82 1.38 7.99 -2.34
CA TYR A 82 0.76 9.18 -1.73
C TYR A 82 -0.59 9.50 -2.37
N THR A 83 -0.64 9.58 -3.70
CA THR A 83 -1.86 9.94 -4.42
C THR A 83 -3.00 8.93 -4.24
N GLN A 84 -2.71 7.69 -3.84
CA GLN A 84 -3.71 6.70 -3.45
C GLN A 84 -4.18 6.85 -1.99
N VAL A 85 -3.26 7.19 -1.07
CA VAL A 85 -3.58 7.44 0.35
C VAL A 85 -4.46 8.67 0.51
N ASP A 86 -4.15 9.73 -0.23
CA ASP A 86 -4.87 11.00 -0.23
C ASP A 86 -5.47 11.25 -1.62
N ASN A 87 -6.42 10.38 -2.00
CA ASN A 87 -7.11 10.49 -3.29
C ASN A 87 -8.37 11.37 -3.17
N PRO A 88 -8.35 12.62 -3.69
CA PRO A 88 -9.52 13.48 -3.67
C PRO A 88 -10.62 13.05 -4.67
N LEU A 89 -10.31 12.13 -5.60
CA LEU A 89 -11.21 11.70 -6.68
C LEU A 89 -12.12 10.53 -6.30
N SER A 90 -12.08 10.07 -5.04
CA SER A 90 -13.08 9.17 -4.48
C SER A 90 -14.39 9.95 -4.20
N CYS A 91 -15.01 10.46 -5.26
CA CYS A 91 -16.32 11.10 -5.23
C CYS A 91 -17.41 10.06 -4.98
#